data_AF-M4VDN6-F1
#
_entry.id   AF-M4VDN6-F1
#
_cell.length_a   1.000
_cell.length_b   1.000
_cell.length_c   1.000
_cell.angle_alpha   90.00
_cell.angle_beta   90.00
_cell.angle_gamma   90.00
#
_symmetry.space_group_name_H-M   'P 1'
#
loop_
_entity.id
_entity.type
_entity.pdbx_description
1 polymer ?
#
loop_
_entity_poly.entity_id
_entity_poly.type
_entity_poly.pdbx_seq_one_letter_code
_entity_poly.pdbx_strand_id
1 'polypeptide(L)'
;MSYVYDLSMQSRAEKRTKASKRIGSSIRKDAIHPADYNRYKLPYACEDCSHFKSENESCTLGMPTEQHLRRNQKRSYELSGKVALCRLQEID
;
A
#
# COMPACT_ATOMS: atom_id res chain seq x y z
N MET A 1 8.14 -32.25 -62.34
CA MET A 1 9.48 -31.93 -61.79
C MET A 1 9.48 -30.43 -61.57
N SER A 2 9.53 -29.89 -60.36
CA SER A 2 10.37 -30.21 -59.21
C SER A 2 9.82 -29.48 -57.98
N TYR A 3 10.02 -30.11 -56.82
CA TYR A 3 10.01 -29.57 -55.44
C TYR A 3 10.60 -28.14 -55.37
N VAL A 4 10.27 -27.26 -54.41
CA VAL A 4 10.77 -27.36 -53.03
C VAL A 4 10.26 -26.23 -52.09
N TYR A 5 9.89 -26.66 -50.87
CA TYR A 5 10.06 -26.07 -49.52
C TYR A 5 9.28 -24.84 -49.03
N ASP A 6 8.29 -25.14 -48.18
CA ASP A 6 7.76 -24.31 -47.09
C ASP A 6 8.88 -23.82 -46.15
N LEU A 7 9.14 -22.51 -46.13
CA LEU A 7 9.98 -21.87 -45.13
C LEU A 7 9.18 -21.62 -43.84
N SER A 8 9.09 -22.65 -43.01
CA SER A 8 8.75 -22.53 -41.59
C SER A 8 9.90 -21.85 -40.83
N MET A 9 9.88 -20.52 -40.71
CA MET A 9 10.82 -19.77 -39.86
C MET A 9 10.10 -19.24 -38.61
N GLN A 10 9.92 -20.19 -37.70
CA GLN A 10 9.84 -20.11 -36.24
C GLN A 10 9.90 -18.69 -35.65
N SER A 11 8.76 -18.26 -35.10
CA SER A 11 8.64 -17.12 -34.21
C SER A 11 9.52 -17.32 -32.98
N ARG A 12 10.56 -16.48 -32.84
CA ARG A 12 11.30 -16.36 -31.59
C ARG A 12 10.39 -15.73 -30.55
N ALA A 13 9.75 -16.56 -29.73
CA ALA A 13 9.04 -16.10 -28.55
C ALA A 13 10.04 -15.45 -27.59
N GLU A 14 10.09 -14.12 -27.61
CA GLU A 14 10.80 -13.33 -26.60
C GLU A 14 10.25 -13.71 -25.22
N LYS A 15 11.07 -14.39 -24.42
CA LYS A 15 10.72 -14.72 -23.04
C LYS A 15 10.62 -13.41 -22.26
N ARG A 16 9.42 -12.85 -22.13
CA ARG A 16 9.13 -11.74 -21.21
C ARG A 16 9.57 -12.17 -19.82
N THR A 17 10.70 -11.64 -19.35
CA THR A 17 11.12 -11.74 -17.96
C THR A 17 10.06 -11.02 -17.12
N LYS A 18 9.21 -11.80 -16.44
CA LYS A 18 8.24 -11.23 -15.49
C LYS A 18 9.06 -10.52 -14.42
N ALA A 19 9.02 -9.18 -14.42
CA ALA A 19 9.58 -8.39 -13.35
C ALA A 19 8.98 -8.89 -12.03
N SER A 20 9.82 -9.42 -11.15
CA SER A 20 9.42 -9.79 -9.79
C SER A 20 8.85 -8.53 -9.14
N LYS A 21 7.54 -8.53 -8.86
CA LYS A 21 6.88 -7.40 -8.19
C LYS A 21 7.56 -7.24 -6.84
N ARG A 22 8.30 -6.14 -6.65
CA ARG A 22 8.89 -5.82 -5.35
C ARG A 22 7.76 -5.88 -4.32
N ILE A 23 7.88 -6.77 -3.34
CA ILE A 23 6.98 -6.83 -2.21
C ILE A 23 7.17 -5.49 -1.49
N GLY A 24 6.23 -4.56 -1.68
CA GLY A 24 6.27 -3.27 -1.00
C GLY A 24 6.31 -3.50 0.51
N SER A 25 6.93 -2.58 1.25
CA SER A 25 6.89 -2.60 2.71
C SER A 25 5.43 -2.62 3.16
N SER A 26 4.95 -3.73 3.72
CA SER A 26 3.62 -3.72 4.32
C SER A 26 3.65 -2.84 5.55
N ILE A 27 2.61 -2.02 5.72
CA ILE A 27 2.46 -1.21 6.92
C ILE A 27 2.12 -2.16 8.07
N ARG A 28 2.82 -2.00 9.19
CA ARG A 28 2.51 -2.74 10.42
C ARG A 28 1.24 -2.15 11.02
N LYS A 29 0.35 -3.02 11.49
CA LYS A 29 -0.88 -2.61 12.16
C LYS A 29 -0.78 -2.97 13.62
N ASP A 30 -0.91 -1.98 14.48
CA ASP A 30 -0.82 -2.14 15.91
C ASP A 30 -2.21 -2.28 16.53
N ALA A 31 -2.30 -3.11 17.55
CA ALA A 31 -3.53 -3.28 18.31
C ALA A 31 -3.67 -2.14 19.32
N ILE A 32 -4.85 -1.53 19.36
CA ILE A 32 -5.17 -0.48 20.35
C ILE A 32 -6.37 -0.92 21.16
N HIS A 33 -6.26 -0.85 22.47
CA HIS A 33 -7.35 -1.25 23.36
C HIS A 33 -8.58 -0.35 23.14
N PRO A 34 -9.82 -0.89 23.07
CA PRO A 34 -11.02 -0.09 22.79
C PRO A 34 -11.29 1.03 23.78
N ALA A 35 -10.96 0.83 25.06
CA ALA A 35 -11.08 1.89 26.06
C ALA A 35 -10.16 3.07 25.73
N ASP A 36 -8.92 2.80 25.29
CA ASP A 36 -7.94 3.83 24.96
C ASP A 36 -8.29 4.51 23.64
N TYR A 37 -8.73 3.75 22.64
CA TYR A 37 -9.19 4.28 21.36
C TYR A 37 -10.33 5.30 21.51
N ASN A 38 -11.27 5.03 22.43
CA ASN A 38 -12.40 5.92 22.69
C ASN A 38 -12.06 7.07 23.63
N ARG A 39 -11.13 6.87 24.57
CA ARG A 39 -10.75 7.86 25.58
C ARG A 39 -9.76 8.88 25.06
N TYR A 40 -8.77 8.44 24.29
CA TYR A 40 -7.71 9.30 23.77
C TYR A 40 -7.98 9.68 22.33
N LYS A 41 -8.07 10.99 22.07
CA LYS A 41 -8.10 11.53 20.70
C LYS A 41 -6.68 11.58 20.13
N LEU A 42 -6.14 10.42 19.81
CA LEU A 42 -4.81 10.31 19.19
C LEU A 42 -4.88 10.72 17.71
N PRO A 43 -3.90 11.48 17.20
CA PRO A 43 -3.84 11.85 15.78
C PRO A 43 -3.27 10.69 14.94
N TYR A 44 -4.04 9.61 14.80
CA TYR A 44 -3.60 8.42 14.06
C TYR A 44 -3.74 8.57 12.54
N ALA A 45 -4.61 9.45 12.05
CA ALA A 45 -4.92 9.57 10.63
C ALA A 45 -3.96 10.54 9.91
N CYS A 46 -3.70 10.28 8.62
CA CYS A 46 -2.96 11.23 7.78
C CYS A 46 -3.65 12.59 7.71
N GLU A 47 -4.97 12.65 7.78
CA GLU A 47 -5.75 13.89 7.79
C GLU A 47 -5.40 14.83 8.96
N ASP A 48 -4.89 14.29 10.07
CA ASP A 48 -4.46 15.07 11.24
C ASP A 48 -2.98 15.51 11.14
N CYS A 49 -2.27 15.11 10.07
CA CYS A 49 -0.83 15.32 9.92
C CYS A 49 -0.51 16.55 9.06
N SER A 50 0.48 17.34 9.46
CA SER A 50 0.99 18.50 8.72
C SER A 50 1.58 18.16 7.34
N HIS A 51 1.98 16.90 7.14
CA HIS A 51 2.55 16.40 5.89
C HIS A 51 1.50 15.86 4.91
N PHE A 52 0.22 15.98 5.22
CA PHE A 52 -0.85 15.53 4.34
C PHE A 52 -1.30 16.62 3.37
N LYS A 53 -1.26 16.31 2.08
CA LYS A 53 -1.83 17.13 1.02
C LYS A 53 -3.23 16.61 0.70
N SER A 54 -4.24 17.34 1.19
CA SER A 54 -5.66 17.01 0.99
C SER A 54 -6.07 17.00 -0.48
N GLU A 55 -5.49 17.87 -1.31
CA GLU A 55 -5.79 17.98 -2.74
C GLU A 55 -5.63 16.65 -3.50
N ASN A 56 -4.59 15.89 -3.16
CA ASN A 56 -4.20 14.67 -3.87
C ASN A 56 -4.28 13.42 -2.98
N GLU A 57 -4.89 13.50 -1.80
CA GLU A 57 -4.88 12.47 -0.75
C GLU A 57 -3.48 11.83 -0.55
N SER A 58 -2.41 12.63 -0.56
CA SER A 58 -1.02 12.14 -0.59
C SER A 58 -0.16 12.68 0.55
N CYS A 59 0.87 11.91 0.93
CA CYS A 59 1.82 12.30 1.95
C CYS A 59 3.04 12.97 1.29
N THR A 60 3.45 14.14 1.76
CA THR A 60 4.65 14.83 1.25
C THR A 60 5.94 14.05 1.46
N LEU A 61 5.93 13.12 2.41
CA LEU A 61 7.08 12.26 2.74
C LEU A 61 7.14 11.00 1.86
N GLY A 62 6.21 10.81 0.93
CA GLY A 62 6.17 9.65 0.06
C GLY A 62 5.64 8.36 0.72
N MET A 63 5.05 8.48 1.91
CA MET A 63 4.43 7.34 2.60
C MET A 63 3.07 6.99 1.98
N PRO A 64 2.69 5.71 1.93
CA PRO A 64 1.38 5.29 1.46
C PRO A 64 0.27 5.85 2.36
N THR A 65 -0.63 6.66 1.80
CA THR A 65 -1.70 7.33 2.54
C THR A 65 -2.96 6.50 2.67
N GLU A 66 -3.25 5.60 1.72
CA GLU A 66 -4.52 4.86 1.67
C GLU A 66 -4.87 4.20 2.99
N GLN A 67 -3.92 3.53 3.64
CA GLN A 67 -4.14 2.83 4.91
C GLN A 67 -4.18 3.75 6.13
N HIS A 68 -3.74 5.01 5.96
CA HIS A 68 -3.71 6.03 7.00
C HIS A 68 -4.89 7.01 6.93
N LEU A 69 -5.72 6.95 5.88
CA LEU A 69 -6.94 7.76 5.80
C LEU A 69 -7.90 7.38 6.93
N ARG A 70 -8.60 8.37 7.50
CA ARG A 70 -9.43 8.13 8.69
C ARG A 70 -10.52 7.11 8.42
N ARG A 71 -11.14 7.18 7.22
CA ARG A 71 -12.13 6.21 6.76
C ARG A 71 -11.62 4.76 6.80
N ASN A 72 -10.38 4.56 6.36
CA ASN A 72 -9.79 3.23 6.22
C ASN A 72 -9.25 2.72 7.56
N GLN A 73 -8.69 3.61 8.38
CA GLN A 73 -8.27 3.25 9.74
C GLN A 73 -9.45 2.86 10.62
N LYS A 74 -10.55 3.64 10.59
CA LYS A 74 -11.77 3.31 11.33
C LYS A 74 -12.31 1.95 10.93
N ARG A 75 -12.43 1.70 9.62
CA ARG A 75 -12.85 0.40 9.08
C ARG A 75 -11.91 -0.74 9.50
N SER A 76 -10.60 -0.53 9.43
CA SER A 76 -9.61 -1.53 9.87
C SER A 76 -9.72 -1.84 11.35
N TYR A 77 -9.96 -0.81 12.17
CA TYR A 77 -10.13 -0.95 13.61
C TYR A 77 -11.41 -1.71 13.96
N GLU A 78 -12.54 -1.35 13.35
CA GLU A 78 -13.81 -2.03 13.55
C GLU A 78 -13.76 -3.51 13.17
N LEU A 79 -12.98 -3.88 12.15
CA LEU A 79 -12.87 -5.26 11.67
C LEU A 79 -11.84 -6.11 12.42
N SER A 80 -10.75 -5.51 12.90
CA SER A 80 -9.59 -6.27 13.40
C SER A 80 -9.05 -5.80 14.75
N GLY A 81 -9.57 -4.70 15.30
CA GLY A 81 -9.03 -4.03 16.49
C GLY A 81 -7.65 -3.42 16.27
N LYS A 82 -7.20 -3.28 15.00
CA LYS A 82 -5.86 -2.81 14.65
C LYS A 82 -5.89 -1.58 13.76
N VAL A 83 -4.97 -0.65 14.05
CA VAL A 83 -4.80 0.62 13.34
C VAL A 83 -3.43 0.64 12.66
N ALA A 84 -3.37 1.21 11.46
CA ALA A 84 -2.10 1.44 10.77
C ALA A 84 -1.56 2.81 11.19
N LEU A 85 -0.57 2.82 12.09
CA LEU A 85 0.07 4.06 12.51
C LEU A 85 1.08 4.51 11.45
N CYS A 86 1.30 5.83 11.38
CA CYS A 86 2.35 6.35 10.52
C CYS A 86 3.71 5.96 11.10
N ARG A 87 4.67 5.59 10.26
CA ARG A 87 6.04 5.26 10.68
C ARG A 87 6.72 6.34 11.54
N LEU A 88 6.35 7.61 11.37
CA LEU A 88 6.88 8.70 12.19
C LEU A 88 6.27 8.76 13.60
N GLN A 89 5.10 8.17 13.81
CA GLN A 89 4.46 8.07 15.12
C GLN A 89 4.97 6.87 15.92
N GLU A 90 5.69 5.94 15.27
CA GLU A 90 6.30 4.77 15.90
C GLU A 90 7.65 5.08 16.57
N ILE A 91 8.15 6.31 16.45
CA ILE A 91 9.47 6.73 16.96
C ILE A 91 9.23 7.55 18.22
N ASP A 92 9.23 6.90 19.38
CA ASP A 92 9.44 7.50 20.70
C ASP A 92 10.73 6.91 21.29
#